data_AF-A0A179I7E1-F1
#
_entry.id   AF-A0A179I7E1-F1
#
_cell.length_a   1.000
_cell.length_b   1.000
_cell.length_c   1.000
_cell.angle_alpha   90.00
_cell.angle_beta   90.00
_cell.angle_gamma   90.00
#
_symmetry.space_group_name_H-M   'P 1'
#
loop_
_entity.id
_entity.type
_entity.pdbx_description
1 polymer ?
#
loop_
_entity_poly.entity_id
_entity_poly.type
_entity_poly.pdbx_seq_one_letter_code
_entity_poly.pdbx_strand_id
1 'polypeptide(L)'
;MNCSRFTCSKAFPSVLRPDYQRQIGPRMKDNLSRTPSMYEDADLQDLALATMPLDELYGKASKNLEYEKNAPLPGGENLPRWNLTEYSTIAMMSWFKNEFFIWRSTYSHEDEERSRRRMDKLLGSIDRALGTRVRWVWTANDHIFVKVYSVGQGRWAHADSCDSVFDKPRFYREARGKALTYAIDFSVDGATDVTTRYVRKVSLFRQSPRTQCSEEVLLCILQRITALRRSSVGDKERALLREEDGLEQVELGSYIMSSVASEFIANFGSRGTAQSKKKLVSKACES
;
A
#
# COMPACT_ATOMS: atom_id res chain seq x y z
N MET A 1 -40.09 -16.11 -11.52
CA MET A 1 -39.64 -15.28 -12.65
C MET A 1 -40.11 -13.86 -12.44
N ASN A 2 -39.21 -12.95 -12.09
CA ASN A 2 -39.20 -11.56 -12.58
C ASN A 2 -37.96 -10.85 -12.05
N CYS A 3 -37.01 -10.66 -12.96
CA CYS A 3 -35.74 -9.98 -12.77
C CYS A 3 -35.97 -8.47 -12.90
N SER A 4 -36.14 -7.75 -11.79
CA SER A 4 -36.19 -6.29 -11.81
C SER A 4 -34.76 -5.73 -11.90
N ARG A 5 -34.44 -5.22 -13.09
CA ARG A 5 -33.25 -4.41 -13.41
C ARG A 5 -33.05 -3.29 -12.38
N PHE A 6 -31.95 -3.32 -11.64
CA PHE A 6 -31.41 -2.13 -11.00
C PHE A 6 -30.57 -1.37 -12.02
N THR A 7 -31.20 -0.47 -12.76
CA THR A 7 -30.49 0.57 -13.53
C THR A 7 -30.01 1.64 -12.57
N CYS A 8 -28.71 1.64 -12.26
CA CYS A 8 -28.04 2.70 -11.52
C CYS A 8 -27.87 3.95 -12.42
N SER A 9 -28.95 4.68 -12.70
CA SER A 9 -28.91 5.92 -13.47
C SER A 9 -29.71 7.08 -12.88
N LYS A 10 -30.15 7.02 -11.62
CA LYS A 10 -30.83 8.15 -10.98
C LYS A 10 -30.37 8.39 -9.54
N ALA A 11 -29.89 9.62 -9.34
CA ALA A 11 -29.71 10.37 -8.10
C ALA A 11 -28.64 9.86 -7.11
N PHE A 12 -27.61 10.70 -6.93
CA PHE A 12 -26.91 10.85 -5.66
C PHE A 12 -27.94 10.80 -4.51
N PRO A 13 -27.70 10.05 -3.42
CA PRO A 13 -28.32 10.40 -2.16
C PRO A 13 -27.92 11.84 -1.88
N SER A 14 -28.89 12.73 -1.74
CA SER A 14 -28.77 14.12 -1.30
C SER A 14 -28.24 14.24 0.15
N VAL A 15 -27.48 13.25 0.62
CA VAL A 15 -27.07 13.02 2.01
C VAL A 15 -25.58 13.26 2.22
N LEU A 16 -24.81 13.56 1.16
CA LEU A 16 -23.52 14.23 1.36
C LEU A 16 -23.81 15.73 1.50
N ARG A 17 -23.82 16.23 2.75
CA ARG A 17 -23.96 17.67 3.04
C ARG A 17 -23.00 18.48 2.15
N PRO A 18 -23.38 19.67 1.66
CA PRO A 18 -22.55 20.53 0.82
C PRO A 18 -21.11 20.73 1.36
N ASP A 19 -20.95 20.69 2.68
CA ASP A 19 -19.67 20.83 3.39
C ASP A 19 -18.66 19.72 3.06
N TYR A 20 -19.12 18.51 2.71
CA TYR A 20 -18.28 17.36 2.36
C TYR A 20 -17.63 17.47 0.98
N GLN A 21 -18.19 18.28 0.07
CA GLN A 21 -17.63 18.52 -1.25
C GLN A 21 -16.35 19.38 -1.21
N ARG A 22 -16.05 20.05 -0.08
CA ARG A 22 -14.81 20.84 0.11
C ARG A 22 -13.63 20.05 0.69
N GLN A 23 -13.84 18.80 1.11
CA GLN A 23 -12.79 17.95 1.72
C GLN A 23 -11.99 17.18 0.66
N ILE A 24 -11.15 16.22 1.03
CA ILE A 24 -10.24 15.40 0.19
C ILE A 24 -10.82 14.94 -1.19
N GLY A 25 -12.15 14.87 -1.31
CA GLY A 25 -12.92 14.36 -2.44
C GLY A 25 -12.55 14.92 -3.83
N PRO A 26 -12.56 16.24 -4.10
CA PRO A 26 -12.21 16.76 -5.42
C PRO A 26 -10.74 16.50 -5.79
N ARG A 27 -9.81 16.62 -4.83
CA ARG A 27 -8.39 16.32 -5.05
C ARG A 27 -8.18 14.84 -5.41
N MET A 28 -8.86 13.92 -4.71
CA MET A 28 -8.78 12.49 -4.99
C MET A 28 -9.43 12.10 -6.31
N LYS A 29 -10.62 12.64 -6.62
CA LYS A 29 -11.37 12.29 -7.82
C LYS A 29 -10.69 12.79 -9.09
N ASP A 30 -10.20 14.02 -9.13
CA ASP A 30 -9.76 14.62 -10.39
C ASP A 30 -8.26 14.48 -10.68
N ASN A 31 -7.38 14.61 -9.67
CA ASN A 31 -5.93 14.61 -9.89
C ASN A 31 -5.25 13.30 -9.50
N LEU A 32 -5.57 12.74 -8.33
CA LEU A 32 -4.85 11.57 -7.82
C LEU A 32 -5.29 10.29 -8.55
N SER A 33 -6.60 10.11 -8.76
CA SER A 33 -7.13 8.91 -9.41
C SER A 33 -6.69 8.72 -10.86
N ARG A 34 -6.23 9.78 -11.54
CA ARG A 34 -5.77 9.73 -12.95
C ARG A 34 -4.32 9.27 -13.08
N THR A 35 -3.52 9.40 -12.02
CA THR A 35 -2.10 9.06 -12.06
C THR A 35 -1.86 7.63 -12.57
N PRO A 36 -2.56 6.58 -12.09
CA PRO A 36 -2.34 5.23 -12.62
C PRO A 36 -2.65 5.07 -14.11
N SER A 37 -3.56 5.86 -14.67
CA SER A 37 -3.89 5.79 -16.11
C SER A 37 -2.75 6.24 -17.01
N MET A 38 -1.80 7.03 -16.49
CA MET A 38 -0.61 7.43 -17.26
C MET A 38 0.35 6.27 -17.52
N TYR A 39 0.29 5.22 -16.70
CA TYR A 39 1.13 4.04 -16.86
C TYR A 39 0.66 3.12 -17.98
N GLU A 40 -0.56 3.34 -18.51
CA GLU A 40 -1.14 2.55 -19.61
C GLU A 40 -0.80 3.09 -21.00
N ASP A 41 -0.05 4.20 -21.08
CA ASP A 41 0.40 4.77 -22.34
C ASP A 41 1.49 3.87 -22.97
N ALA A 42 1.19 3.31 -24.14
CA ALA A 42 2.06 2.36 -24.83
C ALA A 42 3.39 3.00 -25.26
N ASP A 43 3.37 4.25 -25.72
CA ASP A 43 4.59 4.94 -26.16
C ASP A 43 5.54 5.18 -24.98
N LEU A 44 4.98 5.49 -23.81
CA LEU A 44 5.77 5.63 -22.57
C LEU A 44 6.31 4.29 -22.08
N GLN A 45 5.56 3.20 -22.25
CA GLN A 45 6.03 1.85 -21.90
C GLN A 45 7.18 1.42 -22.82
N ASP A 46 7.05 1.62 -24.13
CA ASP A 46 8.08 1.28 -25.10
C ASP A 46 9.37 2.09 -24.86
N LEU A 47 9.22 3.39 -24.57
CA LEU A 47 10.36 4.24 -24.21
C LEU A 47 11.03 3.79 -22.92
N ALA A 48 10.24 3.39 -21.91
CA ALA A 48 10.77 2.87 -20.66
C ALA A 48 11.59 1.60 -20.88
N LEU A 49 11.07 0.64 -21.64
CA LEU A 49 11.76 -0.61 -21.99
C LEU A 49 13.04 -0.37 -22.80
N ALA A 50 13.01 0.56 -23.76
CA ALA A 50 14.17 0.90 -24.58
C ALA A 50 15.31 1.56 -23.79
N THR A 51 15.00 2.20 -22.66
CA THR A 51 15.98 2.91 -21.83
C THR A 51 16.67 1.99 -20.82
N MET A 52 16.04 0.88 -20.47
CA MET A 52 16.51 0.02 -19.38
C MET A 52 17.52 -1.03 -19.84
N PRO A 53 18.54 -1.33 -19.02
CA PRO A 53 19.43 -2.46 -19.26
C PRO A 53 18.75 -3.77 -18.83
N LEU A 54 17.71 -4.20 -19.56
CA LEU A 54 16.89 -5.35 -19.20
C LEU A 54 17.72 -6.63 -19.00
N ASP A 55 18.67 -6.91 -19.89
CA ASP A 55 19.53 -8.10 -19.80
C ASP A 55 20.33 -8.15 -18.49
N GLU A 56 20.89 -7.02 -18.07
CA GLU A 56 21.64 -6.93 -16.81
C GLU A 56 20.72 -7.07 -15.59
N LEU A 57 19.54 -6.46 -15.63
CA LEU A 57 18.56 -6.52 -14.55
C LEU A 57 18.03 -7.95 -14.36
N TYR A 58 17.64 -8.61 -15.44
CA TYR A 58 17.22 -10.01 -15.39
C TYR A 58 18.35 -10.96 -15.01
N GLY A 59 19.60 -10.66 -15.44
CA GLY A 59 20.78 -11.39 -15.00
C GLY A 59 21.03 -11.27 -13.49
N LYS A 60 20.95 -10.05 -12.94
CA LYS A 60 21.05 -9.79 -11.48
C LYS A 60 19.91 -10.50 -10.73
N ALA A 61 18.68 -10.41 -11.23
CA ALA A 61 17.50 -11.03 -10.62
C ALA A 61 17.60 -12.56 -10.59
N SER A 62 18.03 -13.18 -11.69
CA SER A 62 18.18 -14.64 -11.80
C SER A 62 19.23 -15.18 -10.84
N LYS A 63 20.38 -14.49 -10.70
CA LYS A 63 21.42 -14.83 -9.73
C LYS A 63 20.92 -14.75 -8.29
N ASN A 64 20.19 -13.69 -7.94
CA ASN A 64 19.61 -13.53 -6.61
C ASN A 64 18.58 -14.63 -6.28
N LEU A 65 17.75 -14.98 -7.26
CA LEU A 65 16.79 -16.09 -7.13
C LEU A 65 17.49 -17.43 -6.92
N GLU A 66 18.57 -17.70 -7.64
CA GLU A 66 19.37 -18.92 -7.49
C GLU A 66 20.06 -18.96 -6.12
N TYR A 67 20.63 -17.85 -5.67
CA TYR A 67 21.21 -17.73 -4.34
C TYR A 67 20.19 -18.04 -3.24
N GLU A 68 18.99 -17.46 -3.32
CA GLU A 68 17.93 -17.69 -2.32
C GLU A 68 17.43 -19.14 -2.32
N LYS A 69 17.32 -19.78 -3.49
CA LYS A 69 16.95 -21.19 -3.59
C LYS A 69 17.95 -22.11 -2.89
N ASN A 70 19.23 -21.71 -2.90
CA ASN A 70 20.34 -22.45 -2.30
C ASN A 70 20.64 -22.02 -0.85
N ALA A 71 20.01 -20.95 -0.36
CA ALA A 71 20.20 -20.47 1.00
C ALA A 71 19.53 -21.42 2.02
N PRO A 72 20.12 -21.59 3.22
CA PRO A 72 19.45 -22.29 4.32
C PRO A 72 18.10 -21.66 4.61
N LEU A 73 17.08 -22.48 4.88
CA LEU A 73 15.74 -21.99 5.25
C LEU A 73 15.88 -20.95 6.38
N PRO A 74 15.34 -19.72 6.22
CA PRO A 74 15.43 -18.71 7.25
C PRO A 74 14.80 -19.24 8.55
N GLY A 75 15.59 -19.20 9.63
CA GLY A 75 15.14 -19.61 10.95
C GLY A 75 14.09 -18.64 11.49
N GLY A 76 12.85 -19.11 11.61
CA GLY A 76 11.84 -18.52 12.51
C GLY A 76 10.92 -17.43 11.95
N GLU A 77 11.21 -16.84 10.78
CA GLU A 77 10.28 -15.93 10.10
C GLU A 77 9.86 -16.54 8.75
N ASN A 78 8.54 -16.69 8.52
CA ASN A 78 7.96 -17.07 7.23
C ASN A 78 8.19 -15.95 6.21
N LEU A 79 9.43 -15.79 5.74
CA LEU A 79 9.74 -14.86 4.67
C LEU A 79 9.15 -15.42 3.36
N PRO A 80 8.41 -14.60 2.60
CA PRO A 80 7.85 -15.03 1.32
C PRO A 80 8.99 -15.40 0.36
N ARG A 81 8.86 -16.56 -0.31
CA ARG A 81 9.74 -16.90 -1.42
C ARG A 81 9.34 -16.11 -2.65
N TRP A 82 10.21 -15.20 -3.05
CA TRP A 82 10.03 -14.35 -4.23
C TRP A 82 10.35 -15.12 -5.52
N ASN A 83 9.66 -14.75 -6.60
CA ASN A 83 9.89 -15.24 -7.94
C ASN A 83 10.80 -14.28 -8.73
N LEU A 84 11.04 -14.59 -10.01
CA LEU A 84 11.87 -13.76 -10.88
C LEU A 84 11.32 -12.33 -11.02
N THR A 85 10.01 -12.14 -11.14
CA THR A 85 9.37 -10.83 -11.26
C THR A 85 9.70 -9.93 -10.07
N GLU A 86 9.61 -10.44 -8.84
CA GLU A 86 9.92 -9.62 -7.67
C GLU A 86 11.42 -9.32 -7.54
N TYR A 87 12.29 -10.29 -7.86
CA TYR A 87 13.73 -10.02 -7.94
C TYR A 87 14.09 -9.03 -9.05
N SER A 88 13.36 -9.03 -10.17
CA SER A 88 13.50 -8.03 -11.23
C SER A 88 13.11 -6.64 -10.73
N THR A 89 11.98 -6.50 -10.01
CA THR A 89 11.61 -5.22 -9.38
C THR A 89 12.67 -4.77 -8.36
N ILE A 90 13.20 -5.66 -7.52
CA ILE A 90 14.27 -5.34 -6.56
C ILE A 90 15.55 -4.88 -7.26
N ALA A 91 16.00 -5.63 -8.28
CA ALA A 91 17.20 -5.29 -9.06
C ALA A 91 17.03 -3.94 -9.76
N MET A 92 15.85 -3.70 -10.31
CA MET A 92 15.47 -2.45 -10.95
C MET A 92 15.46 -1.28 -9.96
N MET A 93 14.88 -1.43 -8.77
CA MET A 93 14.91 -0.37 -7.75
C MET A 93 16.35 0.01 -7.38
N SER A 94 17.24 -1.00 -7.32
CA SER A 94 18.67 -0.78 -7.07
C SER A 94 19.36 -0.05 -8.22
N TRP A 95 19.17 -0.49 -9.47
CA TRP A 95 19.68 0.19 -10.66
C TRP A 95 19.15 1.62 -10.77
N PHE A 96 17.85 1.79 -10.53
CA PHE A 96 17.19 3.08 -10.65
C PHE A 96 17.79 4.12 -9.69
N LYS A 97 18.07 3.71 -8.45
CA LYS A 97 18.68 4.58 -7.43
C LYS A 97 20.16 4.84 -7.64
N ASN A 98 20.91 3.84 -8.09
CA ASN A 98 22.38 3.89 -8.08
C ASN A 98 22.98 4.31 -9.43
N GLU A 99 22.26 4.08 -10.54
CA GLU A 99 22.79 4.23 -11.89
C GLU A 99 21.95 5.18 -12.74
N PHE A 100 20.61 5.07 -12.68
CA PHE A 100 19.72 5.90 -13.49
C PHE A 100 19.51 7.30 -12.90
N PHE A 101 19.32 7.40 -11.58
CA PHE A 101 18.99 8.66 -10.91
C PHE A 101 20.20 9.21 -10.16
N ILE A 102 20.81 10.28 -10.68
CA ILE A 102 21.92 10.96 -10.00
C ILE A 102 21.35 11.99 -9.01
N TRP A 103 21.49 11.70 -7.72
CA TRP A 103 21.24 12.68 -6.67
C TRP A 103 22.27 13.82 -6.76
N ARG A 104 21.84 15.03 -7.14
CA ARG A 104 22.67 16.22 -6.89
C ARG A 104 22.33 16.77 -5.51
N SER A 105 23.32 16.85 -4.63
CA SER A 105 23.16 17.28 -3.24
C SER A 105 22.94 18.78 -3.06
N THR A 106 22.89 19.58 -4.14
CA THR A 106 22.80 21.04 -4.09
C THR A 106 21.37 21.58 -4.21
N TYR A 107 20.35 20.75 -4.06
CA TYR A 107 18.96 21.13 -4.25
C TYR A 107 18.28 21.58 -2.95
N SER A 108 17.23 22.40 -3.09
CA SER A 108 16.31 22.71 -2.00
C SER A 108 15.55 21.44 -1.56
N HIS A 109 15.03 21.42 -0.34
CA HIS A 109 14.22 20.29 0.16
C HIS A 109 12.99 20.01 -0.73
N GLU A 110 12.42 21.04 -1.38
CA GLU A 110 11.29 20.87 -2.31
C GLU A 110 11.68 20.17 -3.62
N ASP A 111 12.87 20.48 -4.14
CA ASP A 111 13.39 19.89 -5.37
C ASP A 111 13.77 18.42 -5.17
N GLU A 112 14.30 18.07 -3.99
CA GLU A 112 14.52 16.70 -3.57
C GLU A 112 13.21 15.90 -3.53
N GLU A 113 12.17 16.45 -2.90
CA GLU A 113 10.86 15.77 -2.82
C GLU A 113 10.20 15.63 -4.20
N ARG A 114 10.29 16.66 -5.05
CA ARG A 114 9.81 16.58 -6.45
C ARG A 114 10.55 15.50 -7.23
N SER A 115 11.85 15.36 -7.02
CA SER A 115 12.69 14.35 -7.66
C SER A 115 12.30 12.94 -7.22
N ARG A 116 12.08 12.74 -5.91
CA ARG A 116 11.55 11.47 -5.35
C ARG A 116 10.23 11.07 -5.98
N ARG A 117 9.29 12.02 -6.11
CA ARG A 117 7.99 11.74 -6.73
C ARG A 117 8.08 11.36 -8.20
N ARG A 118 9.03 11.92 -8.94
CA ARG A 118 9.28 11.54 -10.35
C ARG A 118 9.87 10.14 -10.42
N MET A 119 10.78 9.82 -9.50
CA MET A 119 11.43 8.52 -9.37
C MET A 119 10.41 7.39 -9.15
N ASP A 120 9.54 7.48 -8.13
CA ASP A 120 8.53 6.42 -7.91
C ASP A 120 7.46 6.35 -9.01
N LYS A 121 7.14 7.47 -9.67
CA LYS A 121 6.26 7.44 -10.85
C LYS A 121 6.89 6.69 -12.02
N LEU A 122 8.18 6.92 -12.28
CA LEU A 122 8.88 6.25 -13.37
C LEU A 122 9.06 4.76 -13.07
N LEU A 123 9.33 4.38 -11.81
CA LEU A 123 9.30 2.98 -11.39
C LEU A 123 7.95 2.34 -11.73
N GLY A 124 6.85 3.01 -11.40
CA GLY A 124 5.50 2.50 -11.71
C GLY A 124 5.25 2.31 -13.22
N SER A 125 5.67 3.25 -14.06
CA SER A 125 5.59 3.09 -15.53
C SER A 125 6.41 1.89 -16.01
N ILE A 126 7.60 1.70 -15.45
CA ILE A 126 8.49 0.62 -15.83
C ILE A 126 7.91 -0.75 -15.41
N ASP A 127 7.55 -0.92 -14.14
CA ASP A 127 6.95 -2.18 -13.65
C ASP A 127 5.71 -2.55 -14.48
N ARG A 128 4.95 -1.53 -14.91
CA ARG A 128 3.80 -1.71 -15.79
C ARG A 128 4.18 -2.17 -17.19
N ALA A 129 5.24 -1.61 -17.77
CA ALA A 129 5.80 -2.00 -19.07
C ALA A 129 6.35 -3.44 -19.07
N LEU A 130 6.86 -3.91 -17.93
CA LEU A 130 7.25 -5.31 -17.72
C LEU A 130 6.06 -6.27 -17.56
N GLY A 131 4.82 -5.77 -17.66
CA GLY A 131 3.61 -6.56 -17.56
C GLY A 131 3.09 -6.78 -16.14
N THR A 132 3.69 -6.16 -15.13
CA THR A 132 3.23 -6.26 -13.74
C THR A 132 2.08 -5.30 -13.48
N ARG A 133 1.11 -5.70 -12.64
CA ARG A 133 0.07 -4.77 -12.18
C ARG A 133 0.67 -3.83 -11.13
N VAL A 134 0.42 -2.53 -11.30
CA VAL A 134 0.98 -1.47 -10.46
C VAL A 134 -0.14 -0.65 -9.82
N ARG A 135 0.03 -0.30 -8.55
CA ARG A 135 -0.73 0.77 -7.89
C ARG A 135 0.19 1.91 -7.51
N TRP A 136 -0.34 3.11 -7.62
CA TRP A 136 0.28 4.32 -7.11
C TRP A 136 -0.30 4.65 -5.74
N VAL A 137 0.55 4.86 -4.75
CA VAL A 137 0.12 5.09 -3.37
C VAL A 137 0.38 6.52 -2.96
N TRP A 138 -0.69 7.20 -2.60
CA TRP A 138 -0.64 8.54 -2.03
C TRP A 138 -0.64 8.46 -0.51
N THR A 139 0.20 9.26 0.14
CA THR A 139 0.13 9.45 1.58
C THR A 139 -0.15 10.91 1.96
N ALA A 140 -0.80 11.11 3.11
CA ALA A 140 -1.08 12.45 3.63
C ALA A 140 0.18 13.25 4.03
N ASN A 141 1.33 12.60 4.19
CA ASN A 141 2.59 13.23 4.57
C ASN A 141 3.49 13.50 3.36
N ASP A 142 2.88 13.67 2.20
CA ASP A 142 3.55 14.03 0.95
C ASP A 142 4.55 13.00 0.39
N HIS A 143 4.64 11.83 1.01
CA HIS A 143 5.39 10.69 0.49
C HIS A 143 4.54 9.92 -0.53
N ILE A 144 5.18 9.46 -1.60
CA ILE A 144 4.56 8.67 -2.66
C ILE A 144 5.43 7.44 -2.87
N PHE A 145 4.81 6.31 -3.20
CA PHE A 145 5.50 5.10 -3.62
C PHE A 145 4.56 4.26 -4.48
N VAL A 146 5.03 3.11 -4.93
CA VAL A 146 4.22 2.18 -5.73
C VAL A 146 4.03 0.85 -5.03
N LYS A 147 3.08 0.07 -5.52
CA LYS A 147 2.88 -1.32 -5.16
C LYS A 147 2.82 -2.15 -6.43
N VAL A 148 3.46 -3.31 -6.38
CA VAL A 148 3.44 -4.29 -7.46
C VAL A 148 2.62 -5.51 -7.03
N TYR A 149 1.81 -6.06 -7.92
CA TYR A 149 1.09 -7.29 -7.61
C TYR A 149 2.01 -8.50 -7.80
N SER A 150 2.26 -9.22 -6.70
CA SER A 150 2.98 -10.48 -6.77
C SER A 150 2.00 -11.61 -7.08
N VAL A 151 2.08 -12.15 -8.30
CA VAL A 151 1.27 -13.31 -8.70
C VAL A 151 1.65 -14.54 -7.86
N GLY A 152 2.95 -14.73 -7.59
CA GLY A 152 3.45 -15.86 -6.79
C GLY A 152 2.96 -15.85 -5.33
N GLN A 153 2.72 -14.66 -4.77
CA GLN A 153 2.21 -14.50 -3.40
C GLN A 153 0.70 -14.21 -3.34
N GLY A 154 0.04 -13.99 -4.49
CA GLY A 154 -1.37 -13.63 -4.57
C GLY A 154 -1.73 -12.33 -3.84
N ARG A 155 -0.77 -11.41 -3.69
CA ARG A 155 -0.97 -10.16 -2.93
C ARG A 155 -0.14 -9.01 -3.47
N TRP A 156 -0.50 -7.81 -3.03
CA TRP A 156 0.29 -6.62 -3.33
C TRP A 156 1.54 -6.52 -2.44
N ALA A 157 2.68 -6.25 -3.06
CA ALA A 157 3.94 -5.95 -2.40
C ALA A 157 4.26 -4.45 -2.50
N HIS A 158 4.78 -3.90 -1.41
CA HIS A 158 5.21 -2.51 -1.34
C HIS A 158 6.55 -2.31 -2.06
N ALA A 159 6.70 -1.26 -2.87
CA ALA A 159 7.96 -0.91 -3.52
C ALA A 159 8.21 0.60 -3.45
N ASP A 160 9.30 1.00 -2.79
CA ASP A 160 9.77 2.38 -2.68
C ASP A 160 11.18 2.48 -3.27
N SER A 161 11.29 3.06 -4.46
CA SER A 161 12.55 3.18 -5.18
C SER A 161 13.50 4.16 -4.51
N CYS A 162 12.97 5.24 -3.91
CA CYS A 162 13.74 6.26 -3.23
C CYS A 162 14.53 5.67 -2.06
N ASP A 163 13.88 4.82 -1.27
CA ASP A 163 14.46 4.19 -0.09
C ASP A 163 15.05 2.79 -0.37
N SER A 164 14.88 2.24 -1.58
CA SER A 164 15.22 0.85 -1.92
C SER A 164 14.56 -0.16 -0.98
N VAL A 165 13.30 0.11 -0.64
CA VAL A 165 12.54 -0.70 0.31
C VAL A 165 11.48 -1.50 -0.44
N PHE A 166 11.65 -2.82 -0.45
CA PHE A 166 10.68 -3.76 -0.98
C PHE A 166 10.02 -4.56 0.14
N ASP A 167 8.69 -4.67 0.08
CA ASP A 167 7.81 -5.43 0.98
C ASP A 167 8.02 -5.22 2.49
N LYS A 168 8.43 -4.01 2.90
CA LYS A 168 8.56 -3.62 4.32
C LYS A 168 7.63 -2.46 4.66
N PRO A 169 6.29 -2.67 4.68
CA PRO A 169 5.33 -1.58 4.91
C PRO A 169 5.48 -0.90 6.28
N ARG A 170 6.12 -1.54 7.27
CA ARG A 170 6.39 -0.95 8.59
C ARG A 170 7.54 0.08 8.58
N PHE A 171 8.34 0.13 7.50
CA PHE A 171 9.53 0.98 7.38
C PHE A 171 9.27 2.45 7.72
N TYR A 172 8.21 3.05 7.18
CA TYR A 172 7.94 4.49 7.37
C TYR A 172 7.65 4.88 8.82
N ARG A 173 6.99 3.99 9.56
CA ARG A 173 6.62 4.27 10.94
C ARG A 173 7.74 3.91 11.90
N GLU A 174 8.39 2.78 11.67
CA GLU A 174 9.33 2.20 12.63
C GLU A 174 10.76 2.65 12.41
N ALA A 175 11.20 2.81 11.16
CA ALA A 175 12.53 3.31 10.85
C ALA A 175 12.56 4.84 10.73
N ARG A 176 11.50 5.45 10.16
CA ARG A 176 11.46 6.91 9.89
C ARG A 176 10.62 7.73 10.87
N GLY A 177 9.87 7.10 11.79
CA GLY A 177 9.06 7.80 12.79
C GLY A 177 7.91 8.65 12.24
N LYS A 178 7.57 8.54 10.95
CA LYS A 178 6.59 9.44 10.30
C LYS A 178 5.17 9.19 10.83
N ALA A 179 4.42 10.24 11.14
CA ALA A 179 3.02 10.16 11.54
C ALA A 179 2.08 9.97 10.33
N LEU A 180 2.08 8.77 9.76
CA LEU A 180 1.24 8.43 8.60
C LEU A 180 -0.23 8.28 9.04
N THR A 181 -1.13 9.08 8.45
CA THR A 181 -2.57 9.09 8.79
C THR A 181 -3.46 8.55 7.67
N TYR A 182 -3.07 8.74 6.41
CA TYR A 182 -3.74 8.20 5.24
C TYR A 182 -2.69 7.62 4.30
N ALA A 183 -2.93 6.41 3.81
CA ALA A 183 -2.26 5.82 2.64
C ALA A 183 -3.34 5.24 1.72
N ILE A 184 -3.51 5.86 0.55
CA ILE A 184 -4.57 5.53 -0.40
C ILE A 184 -3.93 5.03 -1.69
N ASP A 185 -4.28 3.80 -2.05
CA ASP A 185 -3.88 3.18 -3.30
C ASP A 185 -4.80 3.62 -4.43
N PHE A 186 -4.23 3.93 -5.59
CA PHE A 186 -4.93 4.13 -6.84
C PHE A 186 -4.36 3.21 -7.91
N SER A 187 -5.24 2.63 -8.73
CA SER A 187 -4.90 1.78 -9.87
C SER A 187 -5.88 2.03 -11.01
N VAL A 188 -5.64 1.40 -12.17
CA VAL A 188 -6.61 1.34 -13.27
C VAL A 188 -7.90 0.64 -12.89
N ASP A 189 -7.85 -0.25 -11.88
CA ASP A 189 -8.99 -1.02 -11.40
C ASP A 189 -9.80 -0.28 -10.34
N GLY A 190 -9.27 0.78 -9.71
CA GLY A 190 -9.97 1.47 -8.63
C GLY A 190 -9.05 2.05 -7.56
N ALA A 191 -9.63 2.31 -6.38
CA ALA A 191 -8.92 2.88 -5.24
C ALA A 191 -9.28 2.18 -3.93
N THR A 192 -8.29 2.05 -3.04
CA THR A 192 -8.41 1.34 -1.76
C THR A 192 -7.68 2.09 -0.66
N ASP A 193 -8.29 2.18 0.53
CA ASP A 193 -7.59 2.63 1.73
C ASP A 193 -6.71 1.48 2.25
N VAL A 194 -5.40 1.67 2.20
CA VAL A 194 -4.42 0.68 2.64
C VAL A 194 -3.67 1.13 3.88
N THR A 195 -4.16 2.16 4.57
CA THR A 195 -3.50 2.77 5.73
C THR A 195 -3.11 1.71 6.78
N THR A 196 -3.97 0.72 7.02
CA THR A 196 -3.73 -0.34 8.03
C THR A 196 -2.57 -1.28 7.68
N ARG A 197 -2.16 -1.36 6.40
CA ARG A 197 -0.96 -2.11 6.00
C ARG A 197 0.31 -1.48 6.59
N TYR A 198 0.35 -0.15 6.61
CA TYR A 198 1.48 0.67 7.05
C TYR A 198 1.37 1.10 8.53
N VAL A 199 0.15 1.23 9.05
CA VAL A 199 -0.15 1.65 10.42
C VAL A 199 -1.00 0.58 11.10
N ARG A 200 -0.34 -0.31 11.84
CA ARG A 200 -1.00 -1.47 12.46
C ARG A 200 -1.46 -1.24 13.89
N LYS A 201 -0.82 -0.31 14.63
CA LYS A 201 -1.14 -0.05 16.04
C LYS A 201 -2.32 0.90 16.16
N VAL A 202 -3.40 0.44 16.81
CA VAL A 202 -4.63 1.24 17.00
C VAL A 202 -4.38 2.52 17.80
N SER A 203 -3.49 2.46 18.79
CA SER A 203 -3.08 3.63 19.57
C SER A 203 -2.50 4.77 18.73
N LEU A 204 -1.90 4.47 17.57
CA LEU A 204 -1.33 5.48 16.69
C LEU A 204 -2.40 6.30 15.97
N PHE A 205 -3.57 5.72 15.67
CA PHE A 205 -4.71 6.47 15.15
C PHE A 205 -5.29 7.42 16.19
N ARG A 206 -5.11 7.13 17.49
CA ARG A 206 -5.49 8.08 18.57
C ARG A 206 -4.50 9.23 18.69
N GLN A 207 -3.20 8.96 18.51
CA GLN A 207 -2.14 9.98 18.56
C GLN A 207 -2.14 10.89 17.32
N SER A 208 -2.51 10.34 16.16
CA SER A 208 -2.59 11.06 14.89
C SER A 208 -3.95 10.82 14.24
N PRO A 209 -5.01 11.54 14.69
CA PRO A 209 -6.37 11.31 14.21
C PRO A 209 -6.54 11.62 12.72
N ARG A 210 -7.39 10.83 12.07
CA ARG A 210 -7.80 11.03 10.68
C ARG A 210 -8.89 12.11 10.64
N THR A 211 -8.51 13.35 10.33
CA THR A 211 -9.42 14.52 10.40
C THR A 211 -9.83 15.12 9.05
N GLN A 212 -9.25 14.66 7.94
CA GLN A 212 -9.51 15.24 6.62
C GLN A 212 -10.92 14.95 6.07
N CYS A 213 -11.53 13.83 6.46
CA CYS A 213 -12.94 13.48 6.21
C CYS A 213 -13.38 12.36 7.17
N SER A 214 -14.70 12.12 7.26
CA SER A 214 -15.19 10.94 8.00
C SER A 214 -14.92 9.65 7.23
N GLU A 215 -14.82 8.52 7.94
CA GLU A 215 -14.51 7.23 7.34
C GLU A 215 -15.59 6.80 6.32
N GLU A 216 -16.87 7.13 6.57
CA GLU A 216 -17.97 6.82 5.65
C GLU A 216 -17.84 7.60 4.34
N VAL A 217 -17.42 8.86 4.42
CA VAL A 217 -17.21 9.70 3.24
C VAL A 217 -16.00 9.24 2.45
N LEU A 218 -14.90 8.88 3.12
CA LEU A 218 -13.76 8.27 2.45
C LEU A 218 -14.17 6.99 1.72
N LEU A 219 -14.87 6.09 2.40
CA LEU A 219 -15.36 4.84 1.81
C LEU A 219 -16.23 5.10 0.57
N CYS A 220 -17.15 6.05 0.64
CA CYS A 220 -17.99 6.43 -0.49
C CYS A 220 -17.18 6.97 -1.68
N ILE A 221 -16.16 7.80 -1.41
CA ILE A 221 -15.26 8.33 -2.45
C ILE A 221 -14.53 7.19 -3.14
N LEU A 222 -13.92 6.28 -2.38
CA LEU A 222 -13.16 5.15 -2.91
C LEU A 222 -14.04 4.21 -3.74
N GLN A 223 -15.21 3.81 -3.20
CA GLN A 223 -16.18 3.00 -3.93
C GLN A 223 -16.62 3.65 -5.24
N ARG A 224 -16.81 4.98 -5.24
CA ARG A 224 -17.17 5.71 -6.46
C ARG A 224 -16.04 5.68 -7.49
N ILE A 225 -14.79 5.88 -7.07
CA ILE A 225 -13.63 5.80 -7.96
C ILE A 225 -13.54 4.40 -8.58
N THR A 226 -13.63 3.36 -7.75
CA THR A 226 -13.63 1.96 -8.21
C THR A 226 -14.77 1.66 -9.16
N ALA A 227 -15.99 2.13 -8.88
CA ALA A 227 -17.14 1.95 -9.77
C ALA A 227 -16.97 2.66 -11.12
N LEU A 228 -16.37 3.86 -11.14
CA LEU A 228 -16.06 4.57 -12.38
C LEU A 228 -15.02 3.82 -13.21
N ARG A 229 -13.95 3.35 -12.57
CA ARG A 229 -12.85 2.60 -13.21
C ARG A 229 -13.31 1.25 -13.78
N ARG A 230 -14.23 0.56 -13.10
CA ARG A 230 -14.77 -0.74 -13.53
C ARG A 230 -16.08 -0.65 -14.31
N SER A 231 -16.47 0.53 -14.78
CA SER A 231 -17.72 0.75 -15.49
C SER A 231 -17.79 0.01 -16.83
N SER A 232 -16.67 -0.09 -17.54
CA SER A 232 -16.51 -0.82 -18.81
C SER A 232 -16.03 -2.26 -18.66
N VAL A 233 -15.68 -2.70 -17.45
CA VAL A 233 -15.17 -4.05 -17.18
C VAL A 233 -16.30 -5.07 -17.24
N GLY A 234 -16.09 -6.19 -17.93
CA GLY A 234 -17.06 -7.28 -18.06
C GLY A 234 -17.35 -7.99 -16.73
N ASP A 235 -18.50 -8.67 -16.63
CA ASP A 235 -18.97 -9.20 -15.35
C ASP A 235 -18.05 -10.26 -14.72
N LYS A 236 -17.43 -11.11 -15.55
CA LYS A 236 -16.47 -12.12 -15.07
C LYS A 236 -15.24 -11.48 -14.43
N GLU A 237 -14.60 -10.56 -15.15
CA GLU A 237 -13.43 -9.84 -14.67
C GLU A 237 -13.76 -8.99 -13.43
N ARG A 238 -14.92 -8.33 -13.43
CA ARG A 238 -15.42 -7.59 -12.28
C ARG A 238 -15.60 -8.48 -11.04
N ALA A 239 -16.01 -9.73 -11.22
CA ALA A 239 -16.14 -10.69 -10.12
C ALA A 239 -14.77 -11.08 -9.55
N LEU A 240 -13.79 -11.37 -10.42
CA LEU A 240 -12.41 -11.66 -10.00
C LEU A 240 -11.79 -10.51 -9.22
N LEU A 241 -11.92 -9.28 -9.73
CA LEU A 241 -11.44 -8.08 -9.04
C LEU A 241 -12.10 -7.87 -7.67
N ARG A 242 -13.38 -8.24 -7.51
CA ARG A 242 -14.09 -8.15 -6.22
C ARG A 242 -13.61 -9.21 -5.23
N GLU A 243 -13.27 -10.40 -5.71
CA GLU A 243 -12.68 -11.46 -4.89
C GLU A 243 -11.30 -11.03 -4.38
N GLU A 244 -10.45 -10.50 -5.27
CA GLU A 244 -9.15 -9.92 -4.89
C GLU A 244 -9.30 -8.78 -3.88
N ASP A 245 -10.25 -7.86 -4.07
CA ASP A 245 -10.52 -6.79 -3.11
C ASP A 245 -10.92 -7.36 -1.75
N GLY A 246 -11.75 -8.42 -1.72
CA GLY A 246 -12.17 -9.10 -0.51
C GLY A 246 -11.01 -9.72 0.25
N LEU A 247 -10.10 -10.41 -0.45
CA LEU A 247 -8.89 -10.98 0.13
C LEU A 247 -7.98 -9.89 0.73
N GLU A 248 -7.81 -8.77 0.03
CA GLU A 248 -7.07 -7.63 0.56
C GLU A 248 -7.72 -7.03 1.81
N GLN A 249 -9.06 -6.92 1.86
CA GLN A 249 -9.74 -6.44 3.07
C GLN A 249 -9.56 -7.37 4.27
N VAL A 250 -9.54 -8.69 4.05
CA VAL A 250 -9.24 -9.67 5.10
C VAL A 250 -7.80 -9.48 5.62
N GLU A 251 -6.82 -9.33 4.72
CA GLU A 251 -5.43 -9.02 5.07
C GLU A 251 -5.35 -7.75 5.92
N LEU A 252 -5.92 -6.64 5.44
CA LEU A 252 -5.90 -5.34 6.08
C LEU A 252 -6.58 -5.34 7.46
N GLY A 253 -7.70 -6.06 7.59
CA GLY A 253 -8.42 -6.23 8.86
C GLY A 253 -7.64 -7.07 9.88
N SER A 254 -6.90 -8.09 9.43
CA SER A 254 -6.11 -8.97 10.28
C SER A 254 -5.05 -8.20 11.10
N TYR A 255 -4.44 -7.16 10.51
CA TYR A 255 -3.44 -6.34 11.19
C TYR A 255 -4.02 -5.58 12.38
N ILE A 256 -5.21 -5.02 12.21
CA ILE A 256 -5.90 -4.28 13.28
C ILE A 256 -6.38 -5.23 14.36
N MET A 257 -6.99 -6.35 13.99
CA MET A 257 -7.41 -7.38 14.95
C MET A 257 -6.23 -7.89 15.79
N SER A 258 -5.10 -8.19 15.15
CA SER A 258 -3.88 -8.63 15.83
C SER A 258 -3.35 -7.56 16.80
N SER A 259 -3.38 -6.28 16.41
CA SER A 259 -2.98 -5.18 17.29
C SER A 259 -3.90 -5.03 18.49
N VAL A 260 -5.22 -5.08 18.29
CA VAL A 260 -6.20 -4.96 19.38
C VAL A 260 -6.07 -6.13 20.35
N ALA A 261 -5.93 -7.35 19.82
CA ALA A 261 -5.72 -8.55 20.63
C ALA A 261 -4.44 -8.44 21.47
N SER A 262 -3.34 -8.02 20.86
CA SER A 262 -2.06 -7.79 21.57
C SER A 262 -2.19 -6.74 22.67
N GLU A 263 -2.86 -5.62 22.41
CA GLU A 263 -3.09 -4.55 23.40
C GLU A 263 -3.99 -5.02 24.55
N PHE A 264 -5.03 -5.79 24.24
CA PHE A 264 -5.91 -6.41 25.24
C PHE A 264 -5.13 -7.37 26.15
N ILE A 265 -4.34 -8.28 25.57
CA ILE A 265 -3.53 -9.25 26.32
C ILE A 265 -2.52 -8.53 27.23
N ALA A 266 -1.83 -7.51 26.72
CA ALA A 266 -0.87 -6.73 27.52
C ALA A 266 -1.52 -6.06 28.74
N ASN A 267 -2.73 -5.50 28.56
CA ASN A 267 -3.48 -4.83 29.62
C ASN A 267 -4.01 -5.80 30.69
N PHE A 268 -4.43 -7.01 30.33
CA PHE A 268 -4.92 -8.01 31.28
C PHE A 268 -3.80 -8.83 31.94
N GLY A 269 -2.74 -9.20 31.21
CA GLY A 269 -1.58 -9.90 31.76
C GLY A 269 -0.84 -9.09 32.83
N SER A 270 -0.80 -7.77 32.67
CA SER A 270 -0.24 -6.85 33.66
C SER A 270 -1.13 -6.69 34.92
N ARG A 271 -2.46 -6.82 34.77
CA ARG A 271 -3.40 -6.76 35.90
C ARG A 271 -3.41 -8.05 36.73
N GLY A 272 -3.32 -9.23 36.09
CA GLY A 272 -3.26 -10.52 36.80
C GLY A 272 -2.01 -10.67 37.67
N THR A 273 -0.86 -10.18 37.20
CA THR A 273 0.40 -10.19 37.97
C THR A 273 0.40 -9.17 39.12
N ALA A 274 -0.19 -7.99 38.92
CA ALA A 274 -0.35 -7.00 39.99
C ALA A 274 -1.30 -7.47 41.11
N GLN A 275 -2.36 -8.21 40.76
CA GLN A 275 -3.32 -8.75 41.73
C GLN A 275 -2.75 -9.95 42.50
N SER A 276 -1.96 -10.81 41.84
CA SER A 276 -1.18 -11.86 42.53
C SER A 276 -0.12 -11.29 43.47
N LYS A 277 0.61 -10.24 43.07
CA LYS A 277 1.59 -9.58 43.96
C LYS A 277 0.93 -8.93 45.18
N LYS A 278 -0.22 -8.27 45.04
CA LYS A 278 -0.97 -7.71 46.18
C LYS A 278 -1.46 -8.79 47.15
N LYS A 279 -1.90 -9.95 46.65
CA LYS A 279 -2.39 -11.07 47.46
C LYS A 279 -1.28 -11.84 48.18
N LEU A 280 -0.06 -11.86 47.61
CA LEU A 280 1.14 -12.40 48.24
C LEU A 280 1.69 -11.46 49.32
N VAL A 281 1.67 -10.14 49.10
CA VAL A 281 2.12 -9.16 50.10
C VAL A 281 1.14 -9.07 51.28
N SER A 282 -0.18 -9.18 51.06
CA SER A 282 -1.15 -9.17 52.16
C SER A 282 -1.04 -10.41 53.05
N LYS A 283 -0.72 -11.59 52.48
CA LYS A 283 -0.50 -12.82 53.25
C LYS A 283 0.79 -12.83 54.06
N ALA A 284 1.79 -12.02 53.69
CA ALA A 284 3.05 -11.91 54.41
C ALA A 284 3.02 -10.90 55.57
N CYS A 285 1.96 -10.08 55.68
CA CYS A 285 1.75 -9.14 56.78
C CYS A 285 0.79 -9.67 57.87
N GLU A 286 0.22 -10.86 57.71
CA GLU A 286 -0.70 -11.50 58.66
C GLU A 286 -0.09 -12.71 59.39
N SER A 287 1.23 -12.90 59.29
CA SER A 287 2.02 -13.95 59.95
C SER A 287 3.22 -13.35 60.67
#